data_AF-A0A973AU31-F1
#
_entry.id   AF-A0A973AU31-F1
#
_cell.length_a   1.000
_cell.length_b   1.000
_cell.length_c   1.000
_cell.angle_alpha   90.00
_cell.angle_beta   90.00
_cell.angle_gamma   90.00
#
_symmetry.space_group_name_H-M   'P 1'
#
loop_
_entity.id
_entity.type
_entity.pdbx_description
1 polymer ?
#
loop_
_entity_poly.entity_id
_entity_poly.type
_entity_poly.pdbx_seq_one_letter_code
_entity_poly.pdbx_strand_id
1 'polypeptide(L)'
;MISRYQITAARALLDWTQDMLANAADMTKDMISKIEGGRSAGSLKSLRQIEEAFDRAGIAFLENDGVARKSGGVQTFRGRSGFLNFIMDVYDTMKSGGDVYVSNVNEDDFLKWEGDEAEAHMARMASISGLRCRFLIEEGDTNVVASHYATYRQVPKESFGDIPLYIYGEKTALIVFKSDDVEVFVIKHSEITGFFRKRFHEVWNNAKEATTK
;
A
#
# COMPACT_ATOMS: atom_id res chain seq x y z
N MET A 1 18.43 -0.17 -16.76
CA MET A 1 19.35 -0.90 -15.86
C MET A 1 20.06 0.15 -15.04
N ILE A 2 19.95 0.09 -13.71
CA ILE A 2 20.51 1.10 -12.81
C ILE A 2 22.05 1.03 -12.79
N SER A 3 22.72 2.17 -12.68
CA SER A 3 24.19 2.24 -12.65
C SER A 3 24.77 2.19 -11.23
N ARG A 4 26.07 1.91 -11.11
CA ARG A 4 26.81 1.99 -9.83
C ARG A 4 26.74 3.38 -9.18
N TYR A 5 26.68 4.44 -10.00
CA TYR A 5 26.58 5.82 -9.54
C TYR A 5 25.20 6.08 -8.96
N GLN A 6 24.16 5.60 -9.64
CA GLN A 6 22.78 5.66 -9.15
C GLN A 6 22.61 4.89 -7.83
N ILE A 7 23.16 3.68 -7.71
CA ILE A 7 23.13 2.89 -6.47
C ILE A 7 23.75 3.67 -5.31
N THR A 8 24.94 4.26 -5.55
CA THR A 8 25.66 5.04 -4.52
C THR A 8 24.88 6.30 -4.12
N ALA A 9 24.33 7.02 -5.11
CA ALA A 9 23.55 8.23 -4.88
C ALA A 9 22.22 7.94 -4.14
N ALA A 10 21.51 6.89 -4.51
CA ALA A 10 20.28 6.45 -3.84
C ALA A 10 20.55 6.10 -2.37
N ARG A 11 21.63 5.37 -2.12
CA ARG A 11 22.05 5.02 -0.76
C ARG A 11 22.38 6.27 0.06
N ALA A 12 23.10 7.23 -0.53
CA ALA A 12 23.40 8.50 0.12
C ALA A 12 22.14 9.34 0.41
N LEU A 13 21.17 9.38 -0.51
CA LEU A 13 19.89 10.04 -0.29
C LEU A 13 19.12 9.42 0.89
N LEU A 14 19.17 8.11 1.08
CA LEU A 14 18.51 7.43 2.19
C LEU A 14 19.30 7.43 3.50
N ASP A 15 20.52 7.97 3.51
CA ASP A 15 21.49 7.83 4.61
C ASP A 15 21.73 6.36 5.00
N TRP A 16 21.72 5.48 4.01
CA TRP A 16 21.92 4.04 4.21
C TRP A 16 23.41 3.67 4.20
N THR A 17 23.77 2.69 5.02
CA THR A 17 25.07 2.01 4.88
C THR A 17 24.98 0.91 3.81
N GLN A 18 26.13 0.40 3.35
CA GLN A 18 26.14 -0.76 2.44
C GLN A 18 25.48 -2.00 3.06
N ASP A 19 25.56 -2.16 4.39
CA ASP A 19 24.89 -3.23 5.12
C ASP A 19 23.37 -3.07 5.09
N MET A 20 22.87 -1.84 5.25
CA MET A 20 21.42 -1.57 5.18
C MET A 20 20.86 -1.88 3.80
N LEU A 21 21.55 -1.50 2.73
CA LEU A 21 21.14 -1.86 1.37
C LEU A 21 21.20 -3.38 1.15
N ALA A 22 22.26 -4.04 1.61
CA ALA A 22 22.41 -5.49 1.50
C ALA A 22 21.22 -6.22 2.16
N ASN A 23 20.86 -5.82 3.37
CA ASN A 23 19.69 -6.38 4.07
C ASN A 23 18.38 -6.09 3.32
N ALA A 24 18.19 -4.86 2.81
CA ALA A 24 16.97 -4.48 2.10
C ALA A 24 16.78 -5.18 0.74
N ALA A 25 17.88 -5.59 0.11
CA ALA A 25 17.92 -6.27 -1.18
C ALA A 25 18.05 -7.81 -1.07
N ASP A 26 18.12 -8.37 0.14
CA ASP A 26 18.43 -9.79 0.40
C ASP A 26 19.74 -10.25 -0.28
N MET A 27 20.81 -9.49 -0.01
CA MET A 27 22.14 -9.67 -0.60
C MET A 27 23.23 -9.56 0.47
N THR A 28 24.47 -9.89 0.11
CA THR A 28 25.61 -9.71 1.01
C THR A 28 26.23 -8.31 0.83
N LYS A 29 26.76 -7.74 1.92
CA LYS A 29 27.51 -6.46 1.89
C LYS A 29 28.64 -6.46 0.87
N ASP A 30 29.37 -7.58 0.77
CA ASP A 30 30.47 -7.72 -0.19
C ASP A 30 30.00 -7.58 -1.64
N MET A 31 28.82 -8.13 -1.97
CA MET A 31 28.23 -7.99 -3.30
C MET A 31 27.87 -6.53 -3.59
N ILE A 32 27.24 -5.83 -2.65
CA ILE A 32 26.94 -4.39 -2.77
C ILE A 32 28.23 -3.57 -2.95
N SER A 33 29.26 -3.84 -2.13
CA SER A 33 30.55 -3.14 -2.19
C SER A 33 31.28 -3.34 -3.53
N LYS A 34 31.21 -4.55 -4.10
CA LYS A 34 31.79 -4.85 -5.42
C LYS A 34 31.05 -4.12 -6.54
N ILE A 35 29.72 -4.03 -6.46
CA ILE A 35 28.90 -3.33 -7.46
C ILE A 35 29.14 -1.81 -7.41
N GLU A 36 29.01 -1.18 -6.24
CA GLU A 36 29.27 0.27 -6.08
C GLU A 36 30.72 0.64 -6.45
N GLY A 37 31.67 -0.24 -6.07
CA GLY A 37 33.09 -0.09 -6.39
C GLY A 37 33.47 -0.35 -7.85
N GLY A 38 32.53 -0.83 -8.69
CA GLY A 38 32.78 -1.14 -10.10
C GLY A 38 33.63 -2.40 -10.33
N ARG A 39 33.84 -3.24 -9.30
CA ARG A 39 34.51 -4.54 -9.40
C ARG A 39 33.59 -5.64 -9.93
N SER A 40 32.28 -5.38 -9.99
CA SER A 40 31.27 -6.22 -10.61
C SER A 40 30.19 -5.33 -11.22
N ALA A 41 29.67 -5.70 -12.39
CA ALA A 41 28.49 -5.04 -12.97
C ALA A 41 27.17 -5.48 -12.30
N GLY A 42 27.21 -6.55 -11.49
CA GLY A 42 26.01 -7.21 -10.97
C GLY A 42 25.29 -8.04 -12.04
N SER A 43 24.55 -9.06 -11.60
CA SER A 43 23.65 -9.79 -12.50
C SER A 43 22.35 -8.99 -12.69
N LEU A 44 21.60 -9.25 -13.77
CA LEU A 44 20.28 -8.62 -13.96
C LEU A 44 19.35 -8.87 -12.76
N LYS A 45 19.40 -10.07 -12.18
CA LYS A 45 18.65 -10.42 -10.96
C LYS A 45 19.06 -9.54 -9.78
N SER A 46 20.36 -9.43 -9.53
CA SER A 46 20.91 -8.61 -8.44
C SER A 46 20.55 -7.13 -8.60
N LEU A 47 20.64 -6.59 -9.83
CA LEU A 47 20.28 -5.20 -10.10
C LEU A 47 18.79 -4.94 -9.88
N ARG A 48 17.91 -5.89 -10.23
CA ARG A 48 16.48 -5.81 -9.91
C ARG A 48 16.21 -5.82 -8.41
N GLN A 49 16.86 -6.71 -7.66
CA GLN A 49 16.71 -6.75 -6.20
C GLN A 49 17.11 -5.43 -5.53
N ILE A 50 18.20 -4.81 -6.01
CA ILE A 50 18.66 -3.50 -5.55
C ILE A 50 17.65 -2.40 -5.94
N GLU A 51 17.17 -2.41 -7.19
CA GLU A 51 16.19 -1.46 -7.69
C GLU A 51 14.89 -1.51 -6.88
N GLU A 52 14.35 -2.70 -6.64
CA GLU A 52 13.15 -2.91 -5.82
C GLU A 52 13.34 -2.48 -4.36
N ALA A 53 14.52 -2.72 -3.78
CA ALA A 53 14.82 -2.29 -2.41
C ALA A 53 14.77 -0.76 -2.28
N PHE A 54 15.35 -0.05 -3.25
CA PHE A 54 15.30 1.40 -3.31
C PHE A 54 13.91 1.93 -3.66
N ASP A 55 13.18 1.26 -4.55
CA ASP A 55 11.82 1.61 -4.94
C ASP A 55 10.87 1.59 -3.74
N ARG A 56 10.93 0.52 -2.93
CA ARG A 56 10.22 0.37 -1.65
C ARG A 56 10.63 1.44 -0.62
N ALA A 57 11.90 1.83 -0.64
CA ALA A 57 12.42 2.90 0.22
C ALA A 57 12.10 4.31 -0.29
N GLY A 58 11.34 4.44 -1.38
CA GLY A 58 10.89 5.73 -1.89
C GLY A 58 11.93 6.45 -2.75
N ILE A 59 12.79 5.72 -3.44
CA ILE A 59 13.71 6.26 -4.45
C ILE A 59 13.18 5.95 -5.85
N ALA A 60 13.32 6.90 -6.76
CA ALA A 60 13.10 6.72 -8.19
C ALA A 60 14.43 6.90 -8.94
N PHE A 61 14.72 5.96 -9.85
CA PHE A 61 15.83 6.07 -10.78
C PHE A 61 15.35 6.72 -12.08
N LEU A 62 16.12 7.70 -12.56
CA LEU A 62 15.81 8.48 -13.76
C LEU A 62 16.87 8.23 -14.85
N GLU A 63 16.67 8.81 -16.03
CA GLU A 63 17.66 8.78 -17.10
C GLU A 63 18.95 9.53 -16.69
N ASN A 64 20.05 9.25 -17.40
CA ASN A 64 21.35 9.93 -17.25
C ASN A 64 21.88 9.93 -15.81
N ASP A 65 21.86 8.77 -15.15
CA ASP A 65 22.29 8.58 -13.77
C ASP A 65 21.52 9.41 -12.72
N GLY A 66 20.33 9.92 -13.07
CA GLY A 66 19.49 10.66 -12.14
C GLY A 66 18.91 9.76 -11.04
N VAL A 67 18.83 10.30 -9.83
CA VAL A 67 18.16 9.67 -8.67
C VAL A 67 17.37 10.73 -7.93
N ALA A 68 16.11 10.45 -7.64
CA ALA A 68 15.24 11.33 -6.88
C ALA A 68 14.60 10.58 -5.72
N ARG A 69 14.30 11.30 -4.63
CA ARG A 69 13.25 10.82 -3.73
C ARG A 69 11.95 10.83 -4.50
N LYS A 70 11.14 9.78 -4.36
CA LYS A 70 9.73 9.83 -4.73
C LYS A 70 9.08 10.94 -3.89
N SER A 71 8.94 12.13 -4.46
CA SER A 71 8.24 13.24 -3.84
C SER A 71 6.74 13.00 -3.98
N GLY A 72 6.06 12.62 -2.89
CA GLY A 72 4.59 12.63 -2.78
C GLY A 72 3.83 12.07 -3.99
N GLY A 73 4.39 11.07 -4.66
CA GLY A 73 3.87 10.56 -5.92
C GLY A 73 2.63 9.70 -5.68
N VAL A 74 1.71 9.75 -6.63
CA VAL A 74 0.63 8.79 -6.69
C VAL A 74 1.21 7.47 -7.22
N GLN A 75 1.34 6.46 -6.35
CA GLN A 75 1.63 5.11 -6.79
C GLN A 75 0.36 4.51 -7.38
N THR A 76 0.46 3.95 -8.59
CA THR A 76 -0.70 3.34 -9.25
C THR A 76 -0.53 1.83 -9.31
N PHE A 77 -1.53 1.09 -8.87
CA PHE A 77 -1.65 -0.35 -9.09
C PHE A 77 -2.77 -0.61 -10.10
N ARG A 78 -2.57 -1.53 -11.05
CA ARG A 78 -3.55 -1.83 -12.10
C ARG A 78 -3.81 -3.31 -12.29
N GLY A 79 -5.04 -3.64 -12.65
CA GLY A 79 -5.51 -5.00 -12.84
C GLY A 79 -5.40 -5.86 -11.59
N ARG A 80 -5.74 -7.13 -11.74
CA ARG A 80 -5.77 -8.08 -10.62
C ARG A 80 -4.44 -8.16 -9.86
N SER A 81 -3.33 -8.35 -10.57
CA SER A 81 -2.01 -8.42 -9.94
C SER A 81 -1.63 -7.12 -9.22
N GLY A 82 -2.01 -5.96 -9.77
CA GLY A 82 -1.84 -4.69 -9.09
C GLY A 82 -2.65 -4.60 -7.81
N PHE A 83 -3.91 -5.03 -7.84
CA PHE A 83 -4.76 -5.04 -6.65
C PHE A 83 -4.21 -5.96 -5.55
N LEU A 84 -3.72 -7.14 -5.91
CA LEU A 84 -3.04 -8.04 -4.96
C LEU A 84 -1.77 -7.42 -4.36
N ASN A 85 -1.00 -6.67 -5.16
CA ASN A 85 0.14 -5.92 -4.64
C ASN A 85 -0.29 -4.77 -3.72
N PHE A 86 -1.43 -4.13 -3.97
CA PHE A 86 -1.99 -3.10 -3.09
C PHE A 86 -2.42 -3.67 -1.74
N ILE A 87 -3.16 -4.78 -1.69
CA ILE A 87 -3.58 -5.38 -0.41
C ILE A 87 -2.36 -5.89 0.40
N MET A 88 -1.29 -6.31 -0.28
CA MET A 88 -0.01 -6.62 0.37
C MET A 88 0.70 -5.38 0.89
N ASP A 89 0.68 -4.26 0.17
CA ASP A 89 1.20 -2.98 0.66
C ASP A 89 0.46 -2.51 1.93
N VAL A 90 -0.86 -2.71 2.00
CA VAL A 90 -1.66 -2.45 3.20
C VAL A 90 -1.17 -3.33 4.35
N TYR A 91 -1.08 -4.64 4.14
CA TYR A 91 -0.60 -5.59 5.16
C TYR A 91 0.80 -5.21 5.66
N ASP A 92 1.76 -4.99 4.76
CA ASP A 92 3.15 -4.67 5.12
C ASP A 92 3.27 -3.35 5.88
N THR A 93 2.43 -2.37 5.55
CA THR A 93 2.36 -1.08 6.25
C THR A 93 1.77 -1.23 7.65
N MET A 94 0.79 -2.13 7.82
CA MET A 94 -0.01 -2.24 9.05
C MET A 94 0.39 -3.41 9.95
N LYS A 95 1.37 -4.24 9.58
CA LYS A 95 1.79 -5.45 10.34
C LYS A 95 2.21 -5.21 11.79
N SER A 96 2.51 -3.98 12.16
CA SER A 96 2.81 -3.57 13.55
C SER A 96 1.57 -3.05 14.31
N GLY A 97 0.38 -3.21 13.74
CA GLY A 97 -0.87 -2.69 14.27
C GLY A 97 -1.15 -1.25 13.81
N GLY A 98 -2.22 -0.67 14.36
CA GLY A 98 -2.68 0.68 14.03
C GLY A 98 -4.10 0.69 13.49
N ASP A 99 -4.51 1.83 12.93
CA ASP A 99 -5.87 2.02 12.45
C ASP A 99 -5.95 2.05 10.92
N VAL A 100 -6.94 1.36 10.38
CA VAL A 100 -7.31 1.38 8.96
C VAL A 100 -8.75 1.88 8.84
N TYR A 101 -8.97 2.81 7.92
CA TYR A 101 -10.28 3.40 7.66
C TYR A 101 -10.62 3.27 6.20
N VAL A 102 -11.81 2.74 5.90
CA VAL A 102 -12.25 2.58 4.50
C VAL A 102 -13.65 3.14 4.35
N SER A 103 -13.83 4.06 3.41
CA SER A 103 -15.15 4.58 3.01
C SER A 103 -15.59 4.00 1.69
N ASN A 104 -16.91 3.99 1.47
CA ASN A 104 -17.53 3.51 0.24
C ASN A 104 -17.17 2.05 -0.05
N VAL A 105 -17.22 1.20 0.97
CA VAL A 105 -16.92 -0.22 0.82
C VAL A 105 -18.11 -0.93 0.18
N ASN A 106 -17.84 -1.61 -0.93
CA ASN A 106 -18.69 -2.64 -1.49
C ASN A 106 -17.85 -3.92 -1.52
N GLU A 107 -18.07 -4.81 -0.56
CA GLU A 107 -17.24 -6.02 -0.38
C GLU A 107 -17.25 -6.93 -1.62
N ASP A 108 -18.33 -6.95 -2.42
CA ASP A 108 -18.38 -7.76 -3.64
C ASP A 108 -17.31 -7.32 -4.65
N ASP A 109 -17.03 -6.03 -4.75
CA ASP A 109 -15.97 -5.50 -5.63
C ASP A 109 -14.58 -5.90 -5.14
N PHE A 110 -14.33 -5.83 -3.84
CA PHE A 110 -13.06 -6.27 -3.25
C PHE A 110 -12.86 -7.77 -3.47
N LEU A 111 -13.83 -8.60 -3.08
CA LEU A 111 -13.78 -10.05 -3.21
C LEU A 111 -13.59 -10.50 -4.67
N LYS A 112 -14.21 -9.81 -5.64
CA LYS A 112 -14.00 -10.08 -7.07
C LYS A 112 -12.52 -9.95 -7.45
N TRP A 113 -11.84 -8.91 -6.99
CA TRP A 113 -10.46 -8.62 -7.38
C TRP A 113 -9.42 -9.36 -6.55
N GLU A 114 -9.72 -9.69 -5.30
CA GLU A 114 -8.92 -10.65 -4.51
C GLU A 114 -9.01 -12.06 -5.12
N GLY A 115 -10.23 -12.51 -5.44
CA GLY A 115 -10.48 -13.86 -5.96
C GLY A 115 -10.06 -14.93 -4.96
N ASP A 116 -9.20 -15.86 -5.38
CA ASP A 116 -8.70 -16.96 -4.54
C ASP A 116 -7.79 -16.50 -3.38
N GLU A 117 -7.31 -15.25 -3.39
CA GLU A 117 -6.49 -14.69 -2.30
C GLU A 117 -7.32 -14.08 -1.14
N ALA A 118 -8.64 -13.98 -1.28
CA ALA A 118 -9.49 -13.26 -0.32
C ALA A 118 -9.39 -13.82 1.10
N GLU A 119 -9.57 -15.14 1.26
CA GLU A 119 -9.51 -15.80 2.57
C GLU A 119 -8.13 -15.65 3.22
N ALA A 120 -7.07 -15.82 2.43
CA ALA A 120 -5.71 -15.69 2.91
C ALA A 120 -5.40 -14.23 3.32
N HIS A 121 -5.90 -13.25 2.57
CA HIS A 121 -5.76 -11.83 2.92
C HIS A 121 -6.49 -11.50 4.22
N MET A 122 -7.75 -11.91 4.35
CA MET A 122 -8.54 -11.69 5.57
C MET A 122 -7.89 -12.33 6.80
N ALA A 123 -7.38 -13.56 6.67
CA ALA A 123 -6.65 -14.24 7.73
C ALA A 123 -5.36 -13.50 8.12
N ARG A 124 -4.60 -12.99 7.14
CA ARG A 124 -3.41 -12.15 7.39
C ARG A 124 -3.78 -10.90 8.19
N MET A 125 -4.80 -10.15 7.77
CA MET A 125 -5.24 -8.93 8.47
C MET A 125 -5.74 -9.22 9.88
N ALA A 126 -6.52 -10.29 10.07
CA ALA A 126 -7.02 -10.72 11.38
C ALA A 126 -5.90 -11.08 12.38
N SER A 127 -4.76 -11.55 11.87
CA SER A 127 -3.62 -11.95 12.70
C SER A 127 -2.80 -10.77 13.24
N ILE A 128 -3.01 -9.55 12.72
CA ILE A 128 -2.23 -8.37 13.12
C ILE A 128 -2.67 -7.90 14.51
N SER A 129 -1.78 -8.04 15.49
CA SER A 129 -1.99 -7.54 16.84
C SER A 129 -2.14 -6.01 16.86
N GLY A 130 -3.18 -5.51 17.53
CA GLY A 130 -3.43 -4.07 17.67
C GLY A 130 -3.96 -3.39 16.41
N LEU A 131 -4.38 -4.16 15.39
CA LEU A 131 -5.08 -3.61 14.23
C LEU A 131 -6.52 -3.23 14.58
N ARG A 132 -6.98 -2.08 14.09
CA ARG A 132 -8.36 -1.60 14.22
C ARG A 132 -8.86 -1.13 12.86
N CYS A 133 -9.74 -1.90 12.25
CA CYS A 133 -10.34 -1.55 10.96
C CYS A 133 -11.76 -0.99 11.16
N ARG A 134 -12.10 0.08 10.43
CA ARG A 134 -13.44 0.70 10.43
C ARG A 134 -13.89 0.97 9.00
N PHE A 135 -14.99 0.35 8.59
CA PHE A 135 -15.49 0.36 7.21
C PHE A 135 -16.87 1.00 7.11
N LEU A 136 -17.05 1.93 6.17
CA LEU A 136 -18.35 2.54 5.86
C LEU A 136 -18.92 1.90 4.60
N ILE A 137 -20.07 1.24 4.75
CA ILE A 137 -20.83 0.57 3.68
C ILE A 137 -22.15 1.33 3.41
N GLU A 138 -22.83 1.02 2.31
CA GLU A 138 -24.13 1.61 1.96
C GLU A 138 -25.22 1.17 2.95
N GLU A 139 -26.18 2.05 3.24
CA GLU A 139 -27.38 1.71 4.01
C GLU A 139 -28.15 0.56 3.36
N GLY A 140 -28.39 -0.49 4.15
CA GLY A 140 -29.07 -1.70 3.71
C GLY A 140 -28.13 -2.78 3.18
N ASP A 141 -26.86 -2.49 2.95
CA ASP A 141 -25.87 -3.52 2.66
C ASP A 141 -25.60 -4.37 3.91
N THR A 142 -25.60 -5.68 3.72
CA THR A 142 -25.36 -6.68 4.78
C THR A 142 -24.10 -7.49 4.53
N ASN A 143 -23.36 -7.22 3.45
CA ASN A 143 -22.09 -7.87 3.19
C ASN A 143 -21.01 -7.28 4.13
N VAL A 144 -20.74 -8.00 5.21
CA VAL A 144 -19.79 -7.60 6.27
C VAL A 144 -18.75 -8.70 6.51
N VAL A 145 -18.25 -9.31 5.43
CA VAL A 145 -17.35 -10.49 5.47
C VAL A 145 -16.12 -10.31 6.36
N ALA A 146 -15.55 -9.09 6.43
CA ALA A 146 -14.40 -8.80 7.29
C ALA A 146 -14.74 -8.49 8.77
N SER A 147 -15.96 -8.80 9.26
CA SER A 147 -16.40 -8.48 10.63
C SER A 147 -15.52 -9.07 11.74
N HIS A 148 -14.68 -10.05 11.42
CA HIS A 148 -13.74 -10.65 12.36
C HIS A 148 -12.52 -9.77 12.68
N TYR A 149 -12.21 -8.74 11.88
CA TYR A 149 -11.19 -7.72 12.20
C TYR A 149 -11.63 -6.27 11.95
N ALA A 150 -12.78 -6.05 11.33
CA ALA A 150 -13.31 -4.73 11.02
C ALA A 150 -14.66 -4.48 11.69
N THR A 151 -14.87 -3.22 12.10
CA THR A 151 -16.18 -2.72 12.50
C THR A 151 -16.84 -2.02 11.32
N TYR A 152 -18.12 -2.24 11.12
CA TYR A 152 -18.88 -1.63 10.03
C TYR A 152 -19.87 -0.59 10.53
N ARG A 153 -20.02 0.48 9.75
CA ARG A 153 -21.12 1.44 9.87
C ARG A 153 -21.74 1.71 8.51
N GLN A 154 -23.02 2.04 8.52
CA GLN A 154 -23.80 2.31 7.33
C GLN A 154 -23.98 3.82 7.15
N VAL A 155 -23.77 4.28 5.91
CA VAL A 155 -24.07 5.65 5.49
C VAL A 155 -25.30 5.68 4.59
N PRO A 156 -26.12 6.73 4.62
CA PRO A 156 -27.27 6.86 3.73
C PRO A 156 -26.85 6.73 2.26
N LYS A 157 -27.74 6.18 1.42
CA LYS A 157 -27.47 5.90 0.00
C LYS A 157 -27.00 7.14 -0.76
N GLU A 158 -27.61 8.29 -0.49
CA GLU A 158 -27.26 9.58 -1.09
C GLU A 158 -25.88 10.11 -0.69
N SER A 159 -25.29 9.57 0.39
CA SER A 159 -23.96 9.91 0.87
C SER A 159 -22.92 8.85 0.52
N PHE A 160 -23.33 7.70 -0.02
CA PHE A 160 -22.46 6.64 -0.50
C PHE A 160 -21.94 6.98 -1.90
N GLY A 161 -20.65 6.82 -2.14
CA GLY A 161 -20.02 7.10 -3.43
C GLY A 161 -19.45 5.84 -4.10
N ASP A 162 -19.10 5.95 -5.39
CA ASP A 162 -18.61 4.81 -6.19
C ASP A 162 -17.09 4.56 -6.06
N ILE A 163 -16.36 5.46 -5.38
CA ILE A 163 -14.90 5.38 -5.25
C ILE A 163 -14.55 5.08 -3.79
N PRO A 164 -14.09 3.85 -3.48
CA PRO A 164 -13.53 3.53 -2.19
C PRO A 164 -12.33 4.41 -1.83
N LEU A 165 -12.36 4.94 -0.61
CA LEU A 165 -11.25 5.69 0.00
C LEU A 165 -10.65 4.83 1.11
N TYR A 166 -9.38 4.44 0.95
CA TYR A 166 -8.68 3.53 1.87
C TYR A 166 -7.53 4.27 2.58
N ILE A 167 -7.56 4.37 3.90
CA ILE A 167 -6.60 5.15 4.70
C ILE A 167 -5.87 4.21 5.64
N TYR A 168 -4.53 4.20 5.58
CA TYR A 168 -3.68 3.29 6.35
C TYR A 168 -2.27 3.89 6.52
N GLY A 169 -1.71 3.80 7.72
CA GLY A 169 -0.42 4.45 8.03
C GLY A 169 -0.39 5.94 7.66
N GLU A 170 0.54 6.33 6.78
CA GLU A 170 0.65 7.67 6.17
C GLU A 170 0.22 7.70 4.68
N LYS A 171 -0.63 6.74 4.29
CA LYS A 171 -1.08 6.54 2.92
C LYS A 171 -2.59 6.67 2.81
N THR A 172 -3.03 7.21 1.68
CA THR A 172 -4.44 7.25 1.27
C THR A 172 -4.55 6.67 -0.13
N ALA A 173 -5.42 5.69 -0.34
CA ALA A 173 -5.71 5.11 -1.64
C ALA A 173 -7.11 5.49 -2.11
N LEU A 174 -7.24 5.75 -3.40
CA LEU A 174 -8.51 5.79 -4.12
C LEU A 174 -8.57 4.59 -5.04
N ILE A 175 -9.64 3.80 -4.95
CA ILE A 175 -9.82 2.59 -5.74
C ILE A 175 -10.90 2.84 -6.79
N VAL A 176 -10.60 2.57 -8.05
CA VAL A 176 -11.55 2.66 -9.15
C VAL A 176 -11.80 1.26 -9.67
N PHE A 177 -12.92 0.66 -9.27
CA PHE A 177 -13.37 -0.61 -9.80
C PHE A 177 -14.10 -0.40 -11.13
N LYS A 178 -13.70 -1.16 -12.15
CA LYS A 178 -14.38 -1.25 -13.45
C LYS A 178 -14.84 -2.69 -13.67
N SER A 179 -15.63 -2.90 -14.73
CA SER A 179 -16.12 -4.23 -15.09
C SER A 179 -15.01 -5.26 -15.32
N ASP A 180 -13.90 -4.83 -15.92
CA ASP A 180 -12.82 -5.66 -16.46
C ASP A 180 -11.42 -5.18 -16.01
N ASP A 181 -11.33 -4.12 -15.22
CA ASP A 181 -10.08 -3.60 -14.67
C ASP A 181 -10.27 -2.98 -13.27
N VAL A 182 -9.18 -2.80 -12.54
CA VAL A 182 -9.13 -2.07 -11.27
C VAL A 182 -7.90 -1.19 -11.26
N GLU A 183 -8.06 0.06 -10.84
CA GLU A 183 -6.96 1.00 -10.66
C GLU A 183 -6.95 1.50 -9.23
N VAL A 184 -5.80 1.39 -8.55
CA VAL A 184 -5.61 1.91 -7.19
C VAL A 184 -4.57 3.01 -7.20
N PHE A 185 -4.93 4.20 -6.73
CA PHE A 185 -4.08 5.38 -6.65
C PHE A 185 -3.71 5.66 -5.20
N VAL A 186 -2.48 5.31 -4.80
CA VAL A 186 -1.97 5.49 -3.44
C VAL A 186 -1.13 6.76 -3.34
N ILE A 187 -1.57 7.67 -2.48
CA ILE A 187 -0.90 8.92 -2.13
C ILE A 187 -0.20 8.72 -0.78
N LYS A 188 1.14 8.79 -0.76
CA LYS A 188 1.91 8.82 0.49
C LYS A 188 2.25 10.26 0.85
N HIS A 189 1.38 10.89 1.65
CA HIS A 189 1.56 12.26 2.13
C HIS A 189 0.81 12.45 3.45
N SER A 190 1.53 12.86 4.49
CA SER A 190 0.99 12.93 5.86
C SER A 190 -0.16 13.93 6.00
N GLU A 191 -0.04 15.14 5.43
CA GLU A 191 -1.10 16.16 5.52
C GLU A 191 -2.38 15.75 4.77
N ILE A 192 -2.26 15.21 3.55
CA ILE A 192 -3.40 14.68 2.77
C ILE A 192 -4.07 13.53 3.52
N THR A 193 -3.26 12.60 4.04
CA THR A 193 -3.77 11.46 4.82
C THR A 193 -4.47 11.93 6.10
N GLY A 194 -3.92 12.93 6.79
CA GLY A 194 -4.54 13.56 7.95
C GLY A 194 -5.88 14.23 7.63
N PHE A 195 -5.95 14.94 6.50
CA PHE A 195 -7.19 15.55 6.01
C PHE A 195 -8.29 14.50 5.78
N PHE A 196 -8.00 13.44 5.03
CA PHE A 196 -8.98 12.38 4.76
C PHE A 196 -9.34 11.60 6.01
N ARG A 197 -8.40 11.39 6.94
CA ARG A 197 -8.68 10.76 8.24
C ARG A 197 -9.68 11.59 9.05
N LYS A 198 -9.51 12.91 9.10
CA LYS A 198 -10.48 13.80 9.76
C LYS A 198 -11.85 13.68 9.11
N ARG A 199 -11.92 13.71 7.78
CA ARG A 199 -13.17 13.60 7.04
C ARG A 199 -13.88 12.26 7.27
N PHE A 200 -13.11 11.16 7.30
CA PHE A 200 -13.63 9.84 7.65
C PHE A 200 -14.30 9.86 9.03
N HIS A 201 -13.64 10.43 10.05
CA HIS A 201 -14.20 10.48 11.41
C HIS A 201 -15.48 11.30 11.50
N GLU A 202 -15.60 12.39 10.75
CA GLU A 202 -16.84 13.18 10.68
C GLU A 202 -18.01 12.33 10.15
N VAL A 203 -17.79 11.54 9.10
CA VAL A 203 -18.83 10.64 8.56
C VAL A 203 -19.09 9.48 9.53
N TRP A 204 -18.03 8.82 10.01
CA TRP A 204 -18.11 7.67 10.92
C TRP A 204 -18.93 7.96 12.17
N ASN A 205 -18.72 9.12 12.80
CA ASN A 205 -19.41 9.48 14.04
C ASN A 205 -20.91 9.72 13.86
N ASN A 206 -21.35 10.02 12.63
CA ASN A 206 -22.76 10.24 12.29
C ASN A 206 -23.40 9.01 11.60
N ALA A 207 -22.60 8.00 11.24
CA ALA A 207 -23.07 6.78 10.58
C ALA A 207 -23.74 5.82 11.57
N LYS A 208 -24.68 5.02 11.08
CA LYS A 208 -25.41 4.01 11.89
C LYS A 208 -24.55 2.74 12.03
N GLU A 209 -24.68 2.01 13.13
CA GLU A 209 -24.00 0.72 13.25
C GLU A 209 -24.60 -0.30 12.28
N ALA A 210 -23.74 -1.03 11.56
CA ALA A 210 -24.20 -2.11 10.70
C ALA A 210 -24.66 -3.27 11.59
N THR A 211 -25.86 -3.78 11.35
CA THR A 211 -26.38 -4.93 12.09
C THR A 211 -25.86 -6.21 11.45
N THR A 212 -25.12 -7.01 12.22
CA THR A 212 -24.79 -8.39 11.82
C THR A 212 -26.08 -9.22 11.84
N LYS A 213 -26.36 -9.97 10.77
CA LYS A 213 -27.40 -11.01 10.81
C LYS A 213 -26.92 -12.21 11.63
#